data_AF-A0A1F3ZSC1-F1
#
_entry.id   AF-A0A1F3ZSC1-F1
#
_cell.length_a   1.000
_cell.length_b   1.000
_cell.length_c   1.000
_cell.angle_alpha   90.00
_cell.angle_beta   90.00
_cell.angle_gamma   90.00
#
_symmetry.space_group_name_H-M   'P 1'
#
loop_
_entity.id
_entity.type
_entity.pdbx_description
1 polymer ?
#
loop_
_entity_poly.entity_id
_entity_poly.type
_entity_poly.pdbx_seq_one_letter_code
_entity_poly.pdbx_strand_id
1 'polypeptide(L)'
;MTQSNQDPQTPADYVVQLRCAPLPYIFGAIADHYWFVVFDEVSGACRRWEVWHTKNAGGVSVGHVHCDLLHPDADVGGGPMRIAAEWRGLAASALREVLERPDDYPHCQRYHYWPGPNSNTFAAWVLREAGIDHRLHWRAIGSHFGRNW
;
A
#
# COMPACT_ATOMS: atom_id res chain seq x y z
N MET A 1 -36.65 -21.12 -15.87
CA MET A 1 -35.83 -20.21 -15.05
C MET A 1 -34.43 -20.77 -15.02
N THR A 2 -33.56 -20.26 -15.87
CA THR A 2 -32.18 -20.71 -16.02
C THR A 2 -31.37 -20.15 -14.87
N GLN A 3 -30.78 -21.02 -14.05
CA GLN A 3 -29.76 -20.64 -13.09
C GLN A 3 -28.56 -20.10 -13.86
N SER A 4 -28.20 -18.84 -13.62
CA SER A 4 -26.96 -18.25 -14.09
C SER A 4 -25.81 -18.87 -13.29
N ASN A 5 -25.12 -19.83 -13.90
CA ASN A 5 -23.80 -20.26 -13.44
C ASN A 5 -22.86 -19.05 -13.57
N GLN A 6 -22.38 -18.54 -12.44
CA GLN A 6 -21.22 -17.67 -12.42
C GLN A 6 -20.02 -18.56 -12.74
N ASP A 7 -19.36 -18.31 -13.88
CA ASP A 7 -18.05 -18.88 -14.14
C ASP A 7 -17.12 -18.53 -12.97
N PRO A 8 -16.22 -19.44 -12.54
CA PRO A 8 -15.16 -19.06 -11.63
C PRO A 8 -14.39 -17.92 -12.32
N GLN A 9 -14.45 -16.72 -11.75
CA GLN A 9 -13.69 -15.58 -12.22
C GLN A 9 -12.24 -16.04 -12.36
N THR A 10 -11.75 -16.11 -13.60
CA THR A 10 -10.32 -16.30 -13.86
C THR A 10 -9.60 -15.30 -12.96
N PRO A 11 -8.62 -15.72 -12.12
CA PRO A 11 -7.89 -14.78 -11.30
C PRO A 11 -7.35 -13.72 -12.25
N ALA A 12 -7.82 -12.49 -12.13
CA ALA A 12 -7.26 -11.41 -12.91
C ALA A 12 -5.76 -11.34 -12.60
N ASP A 13 -4.94 -11.27 -13.64
CA ASP A 13 -3.49 -11.33 -13.55
C ASP A 13 -2.97 -10.01 -12.97
N TYR A 14 -3.07 -9.88 -11.66
CA TYR A 14 -2.53 -8.76 -10.92
C TYR A 14 -1.13 -9.08 -10.41
N VAL A 15 -0.27 -8.08 -10.47
CA VAL A 15 1.00 -8.04 -9.75
C VAL A 15 0.92 -6.92 -8.74
N VAL A 16 1.17 -7.23 -7.47
CA VAL A 16 1.26 -6.21 -6.43
C VAL A 16 2.68 -6.17 -5.91
N GLN A 17 3.30 -5.00 -5.97
CA GLN A 17 4.60 -4.75 -5.38
C GLN A 17 4.45 -3.89 -4.13
N LEU A 18 5.07 -4.32 -3.04
CA LEU A 18 5.36 -3.44 -1.92
C LEU A 18 6.74 -2.82 -2.15
N ARG A 19 6.77 -1.50 -2.27
CA ARG A 19 7.98 -0.73 -2.50
C ARG A 19 8.33 0.10 -1.27
N CYS A 20 9.61 0.40 -1.11
CA CYS A 20 10.07 1.32 -0.09
C CYS A 20 11.28 2.14 -0.53
N ALA A 21 11.44 3.31 0.07
CA ALA A 21 12.60 4.17 -0.13
C ALA A 21 12.92 4.92 1.18
N PRO A 22 14.18 5.25 1.43
CA PRO A 22 14.54 6.11 2.56
C PRO A 22 13.83 7.47 2.46
N LEU A 23 13.50 8.06 3.61
CA LEU A 23 13.09 9.47 3.66
C LEU A 23 14.25 10.40 3.26
N PRO A 24 13.97 11.62 2.79
CA PRO A 24 15.03 12.57 2.46
C PRO A 24 15.81 13.01 3.70
N TYR A 25 17.04 13.50 3.46
CA TYR A 25 17.95 14.04 4.49
C TYR A 25 18.31 13.03 5.59
N ILE A 26 18.60 13.53 6.80
CA ILE A 26 19.05 12.73 7.94
C ILE A 26 18.04 11.65 8.36
N PHE A 27 16.76 11.81 8.01
CA PHE A 27 15.72 10.83 8.33
C PHE A 27 15.84 9.54 7.51
N GLY A 28 16.47 9.60 6.33
CA GLY A 28 16.78 8.44 5.51
C GLY A 28 17.77 7.46 6.14
N ALA A 29 18.43 7.82 7.24
CA ALA A 29 19.25 6.86 7.98
C ALA A 29 18.41 5.88 8.82
N ILE A 30 17.19 6.28 9.21
CA ILE A 30 16.41 5.59 10.26
C ILE A 30 15.00 5.18 9.83
N ALA A 31 14.45 5.76 8.76
CA ALA A 31 13.08 5.51 8.34
C ALA A 31 12.96 5.34 6.83
N ASP A 32 12.23 4.30 6.45
CA ASP A 32 11.77 4.07 5.08
C ASP A 32 10.28 4.43 4.99
N HIS A 33 9.86 4.97 3.85
CA HIS A 33 8.46 5.13 3.47
C HIS A 33 8.03 3.97 2.59
N TYR A 34 6.93 3.32 2.91
CA TYR A 34 6.40 2.18 2.16
C TYR A 34 5.14 2.54 1.37
N TRP A 35 4.98 1.94 0.19
CA TRP A 35 3.79 2.08 -0.65
C TRP A 35 3.54 0.82 -1.49
N PHE A 36 2.33 0.70 -2.02
CA PHE A 36 1.98 -0.37 -2.96
C PHE A 36 1.88 0.14 -4.38
N VAL A 37 2.23 -0.72 -5.33
CA VAL A 37 1.94 -0.55 -6.75
C VAL A 37 1.21 -1.79 -7.24
N VAL A 38 0.03 -1.61 -7.82
CA VAL A 38 -0.80 -2.66 -8.40
C VAL A 38 -0.72 -2.54 -9.92
N PHE A 39 -0.26 -3.59 -10.57
CA PHE A 39 -0.28 -3.74 -12.02
C PHE A 39 -1.40 -4.69 -12.41
N ASP A 40 -2.22 -4.27 -13.37
CA ASP A 40 -3.19 -5.11 -14.05
C ASP A 40 -2.58 -5.55 -15.39
N GLU A 41 -2.20 -6.83 -15.50
CA GLU A 41 -1.53 -7.34 -16.72
C GLU A 41 -2.50 -7.42 -17.92
N VAL A 42 -3.81 -7.40 -17.68
CA VAL A 42 -4.83 -7.46 -18.75
C VAL A 42 -5.08 -6.07 -19.33
N SER A 43 -5.35 -5.08 -18.45
CA SER A 43 -5.65 -3.71 -18.90
C SER A 43 -4.39 -2.85 -19.13
N GLY A 44 -3.24 -3.30 -18.61
CA GLY A 44 -2.00 -2.51 -18.58
C GLY A 44 -2.04 -1.35 -17.57
N ALA A 45 -3.10 -1.25 -16.75
CA ALA A 45 -3.22 -0.20 -15.76
C ALA A 45 -2.22 -0.40 -14.62
N CYS A 46 -1.74 0.72 -14.07
CA CYS A 46 -0.84 0.74 -12.94
C CYS A 46 -1.34 1.76 -11.91
N ARG A 47 -1.51 1.33 -10.66
CA ARG A 47 -2.08 2.14 -9.58
C ARG A 47 -1.14 2.15 -8.39
N ARG A 48 -0.77 3.34 -7.92
CA ARG A 48 0.07 3.51 -6.73
C ARG A 48 -0.80 3.91 -5.54
N TRP A 49 -0.66 3.19 -4.43
CA TRP A 49 -1.38 3.45 -3.19
C TRP A 49 -0.43 3.73 -2.03
N GLU A 50 -0.66 4.84 -1.33
CA GLU A 50 0.16 5.23 -0.19
C GLU A 50 -0.53 6.22 0.75
N VAL A 51 0.11 6.48 1.89
CA VAL A 51 -0.34 7.49 2.86
C VAL A 51 0.66 8.65 2.94
N TRP A 52 0.16 9.88 2.85
CA TRP A 52 0.94 11.11 3.03
C TRP A 52 0.37 12.01 4.12
N HIS A 53 1.22 12.92 4.64
CA HIS A 53 0.85 13.81 5.73
C HIS A 53 -0.21 14.86 5.34
N THR A 54 -0.35 15.20 4.06
CA THR A 54 -1.32 16.17 3.57
C THR A 54 -2.60 15.45 3.18
N LYS A 55 -3.73 15.79 3.81
CA LYS A 55 -5.02 15.22 3.44
C LYS A 55 -5.46 15.67 2.05
N ASN A 56 -6.11 14.77 1.32
CA ASN A 56 -6.79 15.04 0.04
C ASN A 56 -5.93 15.81 -0.96
N ALA A 57 -4.65 15.41 -1.08
CA ALA A 57 -3.65 16.14 -1.83
C ALA A 57 -3.78 16.01 -3.37
N GLY A 58 -4.64 15.13 -3.88
CA GLY A 58 -4.82 14.88 -5.30
C GLY A 58 -5.11 13.41 -5.61
N GLY A 59 -5.20 13.07 -6.89
CA GLY A 59 -5.60 11.72 -7.32
C GLY A 59 -6.97 11.32 -6.75
N VAL A 60 -7.15 10.02 -6.47
CA VAL A 60 -8.28 9.55 -5.66
C VAL A 60 -7.81 9.49 -4.20
N SER A 61 -8.47 10.22 -3.30
CA SER A 61 -8.04 10.35 -1.91
C SER A 61 -9.16 10.07 -0.92
N VAL A 62 -8.81 9.39 0.17
CA VAL A 62 -9.62 9.30 1.39
C VAL A 62 -8.78 9.77 2.56
N GLY A 63 -8.93 11.05 2.91
CA GLY A 63 -8.11 11.67 3.94
C GLY A 63 -6.63 11.64 3.57
N HIS A 64 -5.84 10.88 4.31
CA HIS A 64 -4.41 10.69 4.10
C HIS A 64 -4.04 9.53 3.18
N VAL A 65 -5.00 8.66 2.80
CA VAL A 65 -4.75 7.59 1.84
C VAL A 65 -4.96 8.14 0.44
N HIS A 66 -4.02 7.88 -0.46
CA HIS A 66 -4.04 8.36 -1.82
C HIS A 66 -3.80 7.23 -2.81
N CYS A 67 -4.53 7.27 -3.92
CA CYS A 67 -4.25 6.52 -5.13
C CYS A 67 -3.80 7.49 -6.23
N ASP A 68 -2.65 7.19 -6.84
CA ASP A 68 -2.04 7.94 -7.95
C ASP A 68 -1.78 9.43 -7.65
N LEU A 69 -1.45 9.74 -6.38
CA LEU A 69 -0.91 11.07 -6.06
C LEU A 69 0.45 11.30 -6.73
N LEU A 70 1.26 10.26 -6.83
CA LEU A 70 2.57 10.25 -7.46
C LEU A 70 2.64 9.17 -8.54
N HIS A 71 3.54 9.34 -9.50
CA HIS A 71 3.84 8.32 -10.50
C HIS A 71 4.29 7.00 -9.81
N PRO A 72 3.95 5.81 -10.33
CA PRO A 72 4.35 4.53 -9.75
C PRO A 72 5.86 4.39 -9.45
N ASP A 73 6.69 5.00 -10.29
CA ASP A 73 8.15 4.99 -10.19
C ASP A 73 8.76 6.23 -9.53
N ALA A 74 7.95 7.19 -9.07
CA ALA A 74 8.48 8.36 -8.36
C ALA A 74 9.08 7.94 -7.01
N ASP A 75 10.29 8.40 -6.70
CA ASP A 75 10.87 8.26 -5.36
C ASP A 75 10.19 9.23 -4.38
N VAL A 76 10.42 9.03 -3.09
CA VAL A 76 10.03 9.93 -1.99
C VAL A 76 11.16 10.89 -1.59
N GLY A 77 12.28 10.87 -2.33
CA GLY A 77 13.34 11.87 -2.27
C GLY A 77 14.59 11.45 -1.51
N GLY A 78 14.60 10.31 -0.83
CA GLY A 78 15.78 9.79 -0.13
C GLY A 78 16.58 8.76 -0.93
N GLY A 79 15.91 7.95 -1.75
CA GLY A 79 16.51 6.98 -2.68
C GLY A 79 17.58 6.00 -2.16
N PRO A 80 17.92 4.97 -2.98
CA PRO A 80 17.11 4.46 -4.07
C PRO A 80 15.87 3.71 -3.55
N MET A 81 14.79 3.76 -4.34
CA MET A 81 13.65 2.85 -4.16
C MET A 81 14.05 1.38 -4.29
N ARG A 82 13.40 0.53 -3.49
CA ARG A 82 13.56 -0.93 -3.49
C ARG A 82 12.19 -1.60 -3.53
N ILE A 83 12.11 -2.73 -4.23
CA ILE A 83 10.97 -3.65 -4.12
C ILE A 83 11.20 -4.52 -2.88
N ALA A 84 10.40 -4.32 -1.84
CA ALA A 84 10.47 -5.10 -0.61
C ALA A 84 9.82 -6.49 -0.78
N ALA A 85 8.77 -6.58 -1.59
CA ALA A 85 8.12 -7.83 -1.97
C ALA A 85 7.26 -7.65 -3.22
N GLU A 86 7.00 -8.77 -3.91
CA GLU A 86 6.07 -8.87 -5.04
C GLU A 86 5.18 -10.09 -4.85
N TRP A 87 3.88 -9.93 -5.13
CA TRP A 87 2.89 -11.00 -5.12
C TRP A 87 2.17 -11.08 -6.47
N ARG A 88 1.71 -12.29 -6.79
CA ARG A 88 0.93 -12.63 -8.00
C ARG A 88 -0.23 -13.55 -7.63
N GLY A 89 -1.18 -13.71 -8.54
CA GLY A 89 -2.35 -14.59 -8.35
C GLY A 89 -3.19 -14.19 -7.14
N LEU A 90 -3.68 -15.17 -6.37
CA LEU A 90 -4.63 -14.94 -5.26
C LEU A 90 -4.13 -13.94 -4.21
N ALA A 91 -2.82 -13.94 -3.89
CA ALA A 91 -2.24 -13.00 -2.94
C ALA A 91 -2.28 -11.56 -3.47
N ALA A 92 -2.02 -11.35 -4.76
CA ALA A 92 -2.12 -10.05 -5.40
C ALA A 92 -3.59 -9.58 -5.46
N SER A 93 -4.52 -10.47 -5.78
CA SER A 93 -5.95 -10.17 -5.78
C SER A 93 -6.44 -9.72 -4.39
N ALA A 94 -6.04 -10.43 -3.33
CA ALA A 94 -6.40 -10.08 -1.95
C ALA A 94 -5.84 -8.70 -1.54
N LEU A 95 -4.58 -8.42 -1.87
CA LEU A 95 -3.97 -7.11 -1.60
C LEU A 95 -4.70 -5.98 -2.35
N ARG A 96 -5.02 -6.19 -3.63
CA ARG A 96 -5.78 -5.22 -4.43
C ARG A 96 -7.14 -4.94 -3.81
N GLU A 97 -7.89 -5.98 -3.41
CA GLU A 97 -9.23 -5.82 -2.83
C GLU A 97 -9.22 -4.98 -1.55
N VAL A 98 -8.17 -5.10 -0.73
CA VAL A 98 -7.99 -4.25 0.46
C VAL A 98 -7.64 -2.81 0.05
N LEU A 99 -6.74 -2.62 -0.92
CA LEU A 99 -6.32 -1.30 -1.39
C LEU A 99 -7.47 -0.50 -2.02
N GLU A 100 -8.41 -1.17 -2.70
CA GLU A 100 -9.59 -0.56 -3.30
C GLU A 100 -10.69 -0.19 -2.29
N ARG A 101 -10.47 -0.45 -1.00
CA ARG A 101 -11.34 -0.03 0.12
C ARG A 101 -10.59 0.86 1.11
N PRO A 102 -10.08 2.03 0.68
CA PRO A 102 -9.28 2.90 1.54
C PRO A 102 -10.08 3.47 2.73
N ASP A 103 -11.41 3.53 2.64
CA ASP A 103 -12.29 3.95 3.74
C ASP A 103 -12.29 2.98 4.93
N ASP A 104 -11.94 1.71 4.71
CA ASP A 104 -11.85 0.70 5.77
C ASP A 104 -10.58 0.90 6.64
N TYR A 105 -9.61 1.70 6.18
CA TYR A 105 -8.39 1.98 6.93
C TYR A 105 -8.70 2.87 8.16
N PRO A 106 -8.52 2.39 9.41
CA PRO A 106 -8.96 3.09 10.62
C PRO A 106 -8.29 4.43 10.89
N HIS A 107 -7.20 4.73 10.18
CA HIS A 107 -6.42 5.95 10.36
C HIS A 107 -6.41 6.82 9.11
N CYS A 108 -7.34 6.63 8.17
CA CYS A 108 -7.43 7.48 6.97
C CYS A 108 -7.54 8.98 7.31
N GLN A 109 -8.06 9.35 8.48
CA GLN A 109 -8.18 10.75 8.91
C GLN A 109 -7.09 11.22 9.89
N ARG A 110 -6.07 10.42 10.20
CA ARG A 110 -5.01 10.76 11.15
C ARG A 110 -3.63 10.46 10.58
N TYR A 111 -2.68 11.34 10.83
CA TYR A 111 -1.27 11.13 10.47
C TYR A 111 -0.34 11.60 11.58
N HIS A 112 0.67 10.80 11.90
CA HIS A 112 1.82 11.21 12.71
C HIS A 112 3.11 10.63 12.14
N TYR A 113 4.14 11.48 12.01
CA TYR A 113 5.46 11.05 11.55
C TYR A 113 6.09 9.98 12.46
N TRP A 114 5.92 10.13 13.79
CA TRP A 114 6.49 9.21 14.77
C TRP A 114 5.54 8.96 15.97
N PRO A 115 5.38 7.70 16.41
CA PRO A 115 5.71 6.48 15.69
C PRO A 115 4.73 6.23 14.54
N GLY A 116 3.49 6.75 14.59
CA GLY A 116 2.44 6.51 13.61
C GLY A 116 1.09 7.06 14.11
N PRO A 117 0.00 6.98 13.32
CA PRO A 117 -0.11 6.24 12.07
C PRO A 117 0.50 6.98 10.88
N ASN A 118 1.17 6.26 9.98
CA ASN A 118 1.82 6.80 8.77
C ASN A 118 1.76 5.76 7.62
N SER A 119 2.57 5.95 6.57
CA SER A 119 2.67 5.02 5.43
C SER A 119 3.04 3.59 5.81
N ASN A 120 3.88 3.41 6.83
CA ASN A 120 4.27 2.09 7.32
C ASN A 120 3.14 1.42 8.10
N THR A 121 2.34 2.20 8.84
CA THR A 121 1.12 1.71 9.49
C THR A 121 0.11 1.23 8.46
N PHE A 122 -0.07 2.00 7.38
CA PHE A 122 -0.94 1.62 6.27
C PHE A 122 -0.45 0.35 5.58
N ALA A 123 0.85 0.26 5.26
CA ALA A 123 1.45 -0.93 4.67
C ALA A 123 1.21 -2.19 5.52
N ALA A 124 1.43 -2.09 6.84
CA ALA A 124 1.20 -3.19 7.76
C ALA A 124 -0.29 -3.56 7.92
N TRP A 125 -1.19 -2.58 7.85
CA TRP A 125 -2.64 -2.81 7.85
C TRP A 125 -3.06 -3.58 6.59
N VAL A 126 -2.65 -3.13 5.40
CA VAL A 126 -2.99 -3.80 4.13
C VAL A 126 -2.54 -5.25 4.12
N LEU A 127 -1.28 -5.52 4.50
CA LEU A 127 -0.76 -6.90 4.56
C LEU A 127 -1.58 -7.79 5.48
N ARG A 128 -1.96 -7.28 6.66
CA ARG A 128 -2.75 -8.04 7.63
C ARG A 128 -4.17 -8.31 7.13
N GLU A 129 -4.87 -7.30 6.63
CA GLU A 129 -6.25 -7.46 6.13
C GLU A 129 -6.30 -8.39 4.92
N ALA A 130 -5.24 -8.41 4.10
CA ALA A 130 -5.11 -9.34 2.97
C ALA A 130 -4.64 -10.75 3.38
N GLY A 131 -4.40 -11.02 4.67
CA GLY A 131 -3.93 -12.31 5.16
C GLY A 131 -2.49 -12.67 4.73
N ILE A 132 -1.66 -11.68 4.41
CA ILE A 132 -0.28 -11.86 3.95
C ILE A 132 0.68 -11.84 5.16
N ASP A 133 1.35 -12.96 5.41
CA ASP A 133 2.45 -13.04 6.37
C ASP A 133 3.75 -12.48 5.78
N HIS A 134 3.89 -11.16 5.82
CA HIS A 134 5.12 -10.47 5.42
C HIS A 134 5.55 -9.48 6.50
N ARG A 135 6.79 -9.61 6.95
CA ARG A 135 7.37 -8.73 7.97
C ARG A 135 8.09 -7.55 7.31
N LEU A 136 7.63 -6.34 7.60
CA LEU A 136 8.32 -5.11 7.20
C LEU A 136 9.69 -5.00 7.89
N HIS A 137 10.64 -4.37 7.21
CA HIS A 137 11.99 -4.14 7.74
C HIS A 137 11.95 -3.26 9.00
N TRP A 138 12.98 -3.31 9.86
CA TRP A 138 13.00 -2.55 11.12
C TRP A 138 12.92 -1.02 10.93
N ARG A 139 13.29 -0.53 9.74
CA ARG A 139 13.18 0.88 9.32
C ARG A 139 11.75 1.31 8.97
N ALA A 140 10.79 0.39 8.93
CA ALA A 140 9.37 0.67 8.78
C ALA A 140 8.76 1.18 10.10
N ILE A 141 9.27 2.31 10.59
CA ILE A 141 8.83 2.93 11.84
C ILE A 141 7.33 3.25 11.74
N GLY A 142 6.55 2.76 12.71
CA GLY A 142 5.10 2.93 12.76
C GLY A 142 4.27 1.75 12.29
N SER A 143 4.91 0.74 11.70
CA SER A 143 4.25 -0.50 11.26
C SER A 143 3.50 -1.26 12.37
N HIS A 144 3.80 -1.01 13.64
CA HIS A 144 3.18 -1.66 14.80
C HIS A 144 2.16 -0.77 15.53
N PHE A 145 1.88 0.43 15.01
CA PHE A 145 0.92 1.34 15.62
C PHE A 145 -0.46 0.69 15.74
N GLY A 146 -1.05 0.75 16.93
CA GLY A 146 -2.40 0.22 17.19
C GLY A 146 -2.52 -1.31 17.19
N ARG A 147 -1.42 -2.08 17.10
CA ARG A 147 -1.46 -3.53 17.35
C ARG A 147 -1.52 -3.76 18.86
N ASN A 148 -2.63 -4.32 19.33
CA ASN A 148 -2.67 -4.98 20.64
C ASN A 148 -1.93 -6.32 20.48
N TRP A 149 -0.97 -6.59 21.36
CA TRP A 149 -0.16 -7.81 21.35
C TRP A 149 -0.89 -8.98 21.98
#